data_AF-B4HB57-F1
#
_entry.id   AF-B4HB57-F1
#
_cell.length_a   1.000
_cell.length_b   1.000
_cell.length_c   1.000
_cell.angle_alpha   90.00
_cell.angle_beta   90.00
_cell.angle_gamma   90.00
#
_symmetry.space_group_name_H-M   'P 1'
#
loop_
_entity.id
_entity.type
_entity.pdbx_description
1 polymer ?
#
loop_
_entity_poly.entity_id
_entity_poly.type
_entity_poly.pdbx_seq_one_letter_code
_entity_poly.pdbx_strand_id
1 'polypeptide(L)'
;MEQMRYCTVGSFYKNPRYPRLGDAVQTRILTCHEKKLVSPETPSEHGRRIFKSFDPEGNNFIASSLLREVLAQLNLVSEQGYVNLMMKRLDPENLGIILLNAFMEEFFPCERHSAPDTFELMHYNGIPGSNGNNKVRYYCGSAILLEGDLKSMCASNPMVTCLQTKWPNIEINWHDPCHTPSLN
;
A
#
# COMPACT_ATOMS: atom_id res chain seq x y z
N MET A 1 1.37 16.17 29.44
CA MET A 1 0.57 16.18 28.19
C MET A 1 1.30 17.07 27.21
N GLU A 2 2.15 16.50 26.36
CA GLU A 2 2.83 17.26 25.30
C GLU A 2 3.24 16.30 24.17
N GLN A 3 2.61 16.52 23.01
CA GLN A 3 3.17 16.38 21.67
C GLN A 3 3.83 15.04 21.28
N MET A 4 3.01 14.06 20.85
CA MET A 4 3.45 13.13 19.81
C MET A 4 3.38 13.85 18.46
N ARG A 5 4.40 14.66 18.16
CA ARG A 5 4.61 15.17 16.81
C ARG A 5 4.91 13.97 15.90
N TYR A 6 3.93 13.67 15.06
CA TYR A 6 4.01 12.83 13.89
C TYR A 6 5.33 13.07 13.15
N CYS A 7 6.27 12.14 13.29
CA CYS A 7 7.46 12.13 12.46
C CYS A 7 7.16 11.26 11.24
N THR A 8 6.52 11.83 10.23
CA THR A 8 6.68 11.35 8.85
C THR A 8 8.12 11.61 8.45
N VAL A 9 9.00 10.64 8.68
CA VAL A 9 10.29 10.63 7.99
C VAL A 9 10.04 10.04 6.61
N GLY A 10 10.30 10.88 5.61
CA GLY A 10 10.00 10.64 4.20
C GLY A 10 10.54 9.32 3.65
N SER A 11 10.17 9.08 2.39
CA SER A 11 10.21 7.85 1.57
C SER A 11 11.55 7.09 1.46
N PHE A 12 12.53 7.30 2.34
CA PHE A 12 13.85 6.69 2.32
C PHE A 12 14.20 6.08 3.68
N TYR A 13 14.08 4.75 3.77
CA TYR A 13 14.54 4.02 4.94
C TYR A 13 16.07 3.91 4.93
N LYS A 14 16.70 4.35 6.04
CA LYS A 14 18.10 4.05 6.35
C LYS A 14 18.30 2.54 6.32
N ASN A 15 19.02 2.07 5.31
CA ASN A 15 19.47 0.70 5.06
C ASN A 15 19.74 -0.11 6.35
N PRO A 16 18.99 -1.19 6.56
CA PRO A 16 19.54 -2.45 7.04
C PRO A 16 19.41 -3.47 5.90
N ARG A 17 20.10 -4.58 6.00
CA ARG A 17 20.10 -5.67 5.00
C ARG A 17 18.69 -6.26 4.71
N TYR A 18 17.67 -5.85 5.48
CA TYR A 18 16.27 -6.28 5.43
C TYR A 18 15.31 -5.10 5.70
N PRO A 19 14.18 -4.99 4.98
CA PRO A 19 13.17 -3.96 5.25
C PRO A 19 12.52 -4.08 6.63
N ARG A 20 12.28 -2.93 7.28
CA ARG A 20 11.49 -2.80 8.51
C ARG A 20 10.09 -2.29 8.16
N LEU A 21 9.06 -2.81 8.82
CA LEU A 21 7.66 -2.68 8.39
C LEU A 21 6.79 -1.87 9.36
N GLY A 22 6.87 -0.53 9.35
CA GLY A 22 6.08 0.36 10.22
C GLY A 22 6.90 1.42 10.97
N ASP A 23 6.22 2.34 11.66
CA ASP A 23 6.81 3.51 12.30
C ASP A 23 6.90 3.41 13.84
N ALA A 24 8.06 3.83 14.36
CA ALA A 24 8.45 4.05 15.77
C ALA A 24 8.29 2.89 16.81
N VAL A 25 9.46 2.41 17.26
CA VAL A 25 9.75 1.63 18.50
C VAL A 25 9.13 0.22 18.60
N GLN A 26 7.83 0.05 18.44
CA GLN A 26 7.15 -1.26 18.49
C GLN A 26 7.44 -2.11 17.24
N THR A 27 7.70 -1.47 16.10
CA THR A 27 8.04 -2.11 14.83
C THR A 27 9.48 -2.61 14.75
N ARG A 28 10.33 -2.39 15.77
CA ARG A 28 11.69 -2.96 15.78
C ARG A 28 11.71 -4.48 15.76
N ILE A 29 10.55 -5.07 15.97
CA ILE A 29 10.32 -6.49 16.09
C ILE A 29 9.93 -7.15 14.75
N LEU A 30 9.34 -6.39 13.83
CA LEU A 30 8.83 -6.90 12.56
C LEU A 30 9.85 -6.74 11.43
N THR A 31 10.25 -7.86 10.85
CA THR A 31 11.17 -7.90 9.71
C THR A 31 10.59 -8.75 8.59
N CYS A 32 10.97 -8.42 7.36
CA CYS A 32 10.66 -9.23 6.18
C CYS A 32 11.90 -9.36 5.32
N HIS A 33 11.97 -10.45 4.55
CA HIS A 33 13.08 -10.69 3.62
C HIS A 33 12.79 -10.14 2.22
N GLU A 34 11.55 -9.69 1.97
CA GLU A 34 11.09 -9.27 0.66
C GLU A 34 11.54 -7.84 0.33
N LYS A 35 12.58 -7.72 -0.49
CA LYS A 35 13.17 -6.45 -0.89
C LYS A 35 12.23 -5.61 -1.75
N LYS A 36 11.24 -6.23 -2.39
CA LYS A 36 10.24 -5.51 -3.18
C LYS A 36 9.33 -4.59 -2.36
N LEU A 37 9.24 -4.80 -1.04
CA LEU A 37 8.44 -3.96 -0.14
C LEU A 37 9.04 -2.56 0.11
N VAL A 38 10.28 -2.34 -0.35
CA VAL A 38 11.00 -1.05 -0.35
C VAL A 38 11.37 -0.59 -1.76
N SER A 39 10.75 -1.18 -2.80
CA SER A 39 10.90 -0.70 -4.16
C SER A 39 10.40 0.75 -4.29
N PRO A 40 11.02 1.56 -5.17
CA PRO A 40 10.46 2.86 -5.53
C PRO A 40 9.05 2.69 -6.10
N GLU A 41 8.20 3.73 -5.93
CA GLU A 41 6.86 3.82 -6.52
C GLU A 41 6.95 3.50 -8.02
N THR A 42 6.21 2.51 -8.49
CA THR A 42 6.15 2.23 -9.93
C THR A 42 5.33 3.31 -10.66
N PRO A 43 5.61 3.55 -11.95
CA PRO A 43 4.76 4.36 -12.81
C PRO A 43 3.26 4.10 -12.66
N SER A 44 2.85 2.84 -12.45
CA SER A 44 1.45 2.47 -12.23
C SER A 44 0.91 2.88 -10.87
N GLU A 45 1.70 2.73 -9.80
CA GLU A 45 1.32 3.21 -8.47
C GLU A 45 1.17 4.73 -8.47
N HIS A 46 2.08 5.42 -9.16
CA HIS A 46 2.01 6.85 -9.41
C HIS A 46 0.75 7.21 -10.22
N GLY A 47 0.50 6.50 -11.32
CA GLY A 47 -0.69 6.57 -12.17
C GLY A 47 -1.98 6.53 -11.36
N ARG A 48 -2.14 5.47 -10.57
CA ARG A 48 -3.30 5.24 -9.71
C ARG A 48 -3.45 6.33 -8.65
N ARG A 49 -2.34 6.79 -8.04
CA ARG A 49 -2.38 7.83 -7.01
C ARG A 49 -2.84 9.17 -7.58
N ILE A 50 -2.33 9.57 -8.74
CA ILE A 50 -2.79 10.77 -9.42
C ILE A 50 -4.25 10.62 -9.80
N PHE A 51 -4.65 9.52 -10.43
CA PHE A 51 -6.07 9.29 -10.78
C PHE A 51 -6.99 9.42 -9.56
N LYS A 52 -6.65 8.77 -8.44
CA LYS A 52 -7.43 8.84 -7.19
C LYS A 52 -7.45 10.24 -6.56
N SER A 53 -6.49 11.11 -6.87
CA SER A 53 -6.55 12.50 -6.40
C SER A 53 -7.67 13.31 -7.07
N PHE A 54 -8.15 12.86 -8.23
CA PHE A 54 -9.30 13.43 -8.96
C PHE A 54 -10.62 12.71 -8.66
N ASP A 55 -10.59 11.66 -7.83
CA ASP A 55 -11.76 10.91 -7.35
C ASP A 55 -11.86 11.07 -5.82
N PRO A 56 -12.36 12.22 -5.33
CA PRO A 56 -12.46 12.49 -3.90
C PRO A 56 -13.48 11.57 -3.20
N GLU A 57 -14.41 10.98 -3.96
CA GLU A 57 -15.45 10.08 -3.45
C GLU A 57 -14.96 8.62 -3.37
N GLY A 58 -13.86 8.28 -4.03
CA GLY A 58 -13.29 6.94 -4.03
C GLY A 58 -14.15 5.93 -4.79
N ASN A 59 -14.90 6.39 -5.80
CA ASN A 59 -15.78 5.55 -6.61
C ASN A 59 -15.04 4.79 -7.73
N ASN A 60 -13.73 4.96 -7.86
CA ASN A 60 -12.87 4.40 -8.91
C ASN A 60 -13.24 4.86 -10.33
N PHE A 61 -13.80 6.07 -10.46
CA PHE A 61 -14.01 6.72 -11.75
C PHE A 61 -13.81 8.24 -11.63
N ILE A 62 -13.55 8.88 -12.77
CA ILE A 62 -13.49 10.34 -12.90
C ILE A 62 -14.35 10.79 -14.08
N ALA A 63 -14.72 12.07 -14.11
CA ALA A 63 -15.38 12.64 -15.28
C ALA A 63 -14.43 12.68 -16.49
N SER A 64 -14.93 12.38 -17.69
CA SER A 64 -14.14 12.40 -18.93
C SER A 64 -13.49 13.76 -19.22
N SER A 65 -14.07 14.86 -18.70
CA SER A 65 -13.50 16.21 -18.77
C SER A 65 -12.17 16.35 -18.04
N LEU A 66 -11.94 15.58 -16.97
CA LEU A 66 -10.73 15.62 -16.15
C LEU A 66 -9.57 14.83 -16.75
N LEU A 67 -9.79 14.04 -17.80
CA LEU A 67 -8.76 13.21 -18.43
C LEU A 67 -7.52 14.03 -18.81
N ARG A 68 -7.72 15.24 -19.36
CA ARG A 68 -6.61 16.12 -19.77
C ARG A 68 -5.74 16.51 -18.58
N GLU A 69 -6.36 16.83 -17.45
CA GLU A 69 -5.65 17.25 -16.25
C GLU A 69 -4.90 16.08 -15.62
N VAL A 70 -5.49 14.88 -15.61
CA VAL A 70 -4.84 13.65 -15.15
C VAL A 70 -3.61 13.34 -16.00
N LEU A 71 -3.72 13.38 -17.33
CA LEU A 71 -2.60 13.13 -18.24
C LEU A 71 -1.49 14.18 -18.07
N ALA A 72 -1.86 15.46 -17.90
CA ALA A 72 -0.91 16.53 -17.65
C ALA A 72 -0.14 16.34 -16.34
N GLN A 73 -0.82 15.95 -15.25
CA GLN A 73 -0.17 15.67 -13.97
C GLN A 73 0.74 14.44 -14.03
N LEU A 74 0.40 13.45 -14.87
CA LEU A 74 1.23 12.26 -15.11
C LEU A 74 2.38 12.50 -16.09
N ASN A 75 2.55 13.74 -16.59
CA ASN A 75 3.50 14.07 -17.65
C ASN A 75 3.34 13.19 -18.91
N LEU A 76 2.10 12.78 -19.20
CA LEU A 76 1.71 12.07 -20.42
C LEU A 76 1.26 13.08 -21.49
N VAL A 77 1.02 12.58 -22.71
CA VAL A 77 0.58 13.40 -23.84
C VAL A 77 -0.81 14.00 -23.52
N SER A 78 -0.87 15.32 -23.29
CA SER A 78 -2.10 16.04 -22.93
C SER A 78 -2.61 16.98 -24.04
N GLU A 79 -2.20 16.72 -25.29
CA GLU A 79 -2.65 17.48 -26.47
C GLU A 79 -4.11 17.16 -26.80
N GLN A 80 -4.89 18.18 -27.18
CA GLN A 80 -6.34 18.03 -27.39
C GLN A 80 -6.70 16.91 -28.37
N GLY A 81 -5.91 16.72 -29.43
CA GLY A 81 -6.11 15.64 -30.40
C GLY A 81 -5.95 14.24 -29.80
N TYR A 82 -4.91 14.05 -28.98
CA TYR A 82 -4.64 12.79 -28.30
C TYR A 82 -5.65 12.52 -27.18
N VAL A 83 -5.98 13.55 -26.39
CA VAL A 83 -6.99 13.46 -25.34
C VAL A 83 -8.34 13.05 -25.93
N ASN A 84 -8.76 13.64 -27.05
CA ASN A 84 -10.02 13.26 -27.72
C ASN A 84 -9.99 11.80 -28.24
N LEU A 85 -8.83 11.32 -28.70
CA LEU A 85 -8.65 9.92 -29.09
C LEU A 85 -8.79 8.99 -27.88
N MET A 86 -8.13 9.33 -26.77
CA MET A 86 -8.16 8.53 -25.54
C MET A 86 -9.53 8.56 -24.87
N MET A 87 -10.26 9.68 -24.89
CA MET A 87 -11.65 9.72 -24.43
C MET A 87 -12.52 8.70 -25.18
N LYS A 88 -12.38 8.58 -26.51
CA LYS A 88 -13.14 7.59 -27.29
C LYS A 88 -12.76 6.14 -26.99
N ARG A 89 -11.54 5.92 -26.49
CA ARG A 89 -11.04 4.59 -26.11
C ARG A 89 -11.50 4.19 -24.72
N LEU A 90 -11.41 5.13 -23.77
CA LEU A 90 -11.72 4.91 -22.36
C LEU A 90 -13.22 5.01 -22.05
N ASP A 91 -13.96 5.78 -22.85
CA ASP A 91 -15.41 5.99 -22.74
C ASP A 91 -16.08 5.76 -24.11
N PRO A 92 -16.11 4.50 -24.61
CA PRO A 92 -16.69 4.16 -25.92
C PRO A 92 -18.20 4.38 -25.97
N GLU A 93 -18.88 4.27 -24.82
CA GLU A 93 -20.34 4.46 -24.69
C GLU A 93 -20.74 5.92 -24.46
N ASN A 94 -19.76 6.83 -24.34
CA ASN A 94 -19.96 8.25 -24.08
C ASN A 94 -20.80 8.54 -22.82
N LEU A 95 -20.55 7.76 -21.77
CA LEU A 95 -21.16 7.91 -20.45
C LEU A 95 -20.66 9.15 -19.71
N GLY A 96 -19.57 9.77 -20.18
CA GLY A 96 -18.96 10.93 -19.55
C GLY A 96 -18.10 10.58 -18.34
N ILE A 97 -17.81 9.30 -18.14
CA ILE A 97 -16.98 8.78 -17.04
C ILE A 97 -15.84 7.91 -17.59
N ILE A 98 -14.71 7.93 -16.89
CA ILE A 98 -13.55 7.08 -17.15
C ILE A 98 -13.32 6.24 -15.91
N LEU A 99 -13.31 4.91 -16.08
CA LEU A 99 -13.03 3.97 -15.01
C LEU A 99 -11.53 3.90 -14.74
N LEU A 100 -11.14 3.81 -13.47
CA LEU A 100 -9.75 3.63 -13.06
C LEU A 100 -9.15 2.38 -13.73
N ASN A 101 -9.88 1.26 -13.76
CA ASN A 101 -9.37 0.02 -14.35
C ASN A 101 -9.04 0.19 -15.84
N ALA A 102 -9.97 0.75 -16.62
CA ALA A 102 -9.76 1.03 -18.04
C ALA A 102 -8.58 1.98 -18.29
N PHE A 103 -8.44 3.01 -17.44
CA PHE A 103 -7.29 3.92 -17.50
C PHE A 103 -5.96 3.20 -17.22
N MET A 104 -5.91 2.36 -16.18
CA MET A 104 -4.70 1.62 -15.82
C MET A 104 -4.32 0.59 -16.90
N GLU A 105 -5.30 -0.09 -17.49
CA GLU A 105 -5.07 -1.04 -18.58
C GLU A 105 -4.51 -0.37 -19.85
N GLU A 106 -5.01 0.83 -20.20
CA GLU A 106 -4.58 1.55 -21.40
C GLU A 106 -3.17 2.16 -21.25
N PHE A 107 -2.88 2.80 -20.10
CA PHE A 107 -1.61 3.52 -19.91
C PHE A 107 -0.52 2.69 -19.23
N PHE A 108 -0.88 1.64 -18.49
CA PHE A 108 0.05 0.82 -17.71
C PHE A 108 -0.21 -0.70 -17.86
N PRO A 109 -0.24 -1.26 -19.09
CA PRO A 109 -0.64 -2.65 -19.35
C PRO A 109 0.34 -3.72 -18.82
N CYS A 110 1.57 -3.36 -18.45
CA CYS A 110 2.66 -4.33 -18.21
C CYS A 110 3.20 -4.36 -16.78
N GLU A 111 2.73 -3.51 -15.87
CA GLU A 111 3.30 -3.44 -14.53
C GLU A 111 2.54 -4.30 -13.53
N ARG A 112 3.15 -5.44 -13.20
CA ARG A 112 2.77 -6.23 -12.04
C ARG A 112 3.13 -5.46 -10.78
N HIS A 113 2.22 -5.47 -9.81
CA HIS A 113 2.34 -4.80 -8.52
C HIS A 113 3.76 -4.87 -7.95
N SER A 114 4.29 -3.72 -7.53
CA SER A 114 5.65 -3.58 -6.99
C SER A 114 5.88 -4.50 -5.79
N ALA A 115 4.85 -4.66 -4.94
CA ALA A 115 4.84 -5.56 -3.81
C ALA A 115 4.19 -6.89 -4.19
N PRO A 116 4.73 -8.04 -3.74
CA PRO A 116 4.08 -9.32 -3.97
C PRO A 116 2.78 -9.41 -3.16
N ASP A 117 1.81 -10.14 -3.71
CA ASP A 117 0.52 -10.42 -3.08
C ASP A 117 0.68 -11.13 -1.72
N THR A 118 1.81 -11.82 -1.54
CA THR A 118 2.16 -12.48 -0.28
C THR A 118 3.63 -12.27 0.08
N PHE A 119 3.92 -12.10 1.37
CA PHE A 119 5.30 -12.06 1.87
C PHE A 119 5.40 -12.62 3.29
N GLU A 120 6.60 -13.10 3.64
CA GLU A 120 6.87 -13.61 4.98
C GLU A 120 7.23 -12.49 5.97
N LEU A 121 6.61 -12.59 7.14
CA LEU A 121 6.78 -11.69 8.28
C LEU A 121 7.43 -12.46 9.42
N MET A 122 8.42 -11.86 10.07
CA MET A 122 9.00 -12.39 11.30
C MET A 122 8.85 -11.39 12.45
N HIS A 123 8.40 -11.89 13.60
CA HIS A 123 8.24 -11.17 14.86
C HIS A 123 9.22 -11.71 15.91
N TYR A 124 10.11 -10.84 16.37
CA TYR A 124 11.07 -11.04 17.47
C TYR A 124 10.59 -10.55 18.86
N ASN A 125 10.21 -11.43 19.77
CA ASN A 125 9.61 -11.03 21.07
C ASN A 125 10.62 -10.58 22.17
N GLY A 126 11.79 -10.04 21.81
CA GLY A 126 12.88 -9.78 22.77
C GLY A 126 12.68 -8.58 23.71
N ILE A 127 11.53 -7.91 23.68
CA ILE A 127 11.20 -6.87 24.66
C ILE A 127 10.69 -7.55 25.94
N PRO A 128 11.10 -7.12 27.14
CA PRO A 128 10.72 -7.77 28.40
C PRO A 128 9.21 -7.97 28.62
N GLY A 129 8.35 -7.14 28.03
CA GLY A 129 6.88 -7.29 28.08
C GLY A 129 6.33 -8.40 27.17
N SER A 130 6.97 -8.62 26.02
CA SER A 130 6.56 -9.58 24.99
C SER A 130 7.16 -10.99 25.21
N ASN A 131 8.03 -11.13 26.20
CA ASN A 131 8.85 -12.32 26.42
C ASN A 131 8.15 -13.32 27.37
N GLY A 132 7.25 -14.14 26.82
CA GLY A 132 6.68 -15.26 27.56
C GLY A 132 7.77 -16.19 28.08
N ASN A 133 7.79 -16.42 29.40
CA ASN A 133 8.74 -17.32 30.06
C ASN A 133 10.23 -16.88 30.01
N ASN A 134 10.51 -15.59 29.82
CA ASN A 134 11.88 -15.06 29.68
C ASN A 134 12.70 -15.70 28.53
N LYS A 135 12.04 -16.37 27.57
CA LYS A 135 12.65 -16.95 26.38
C LYS A 135 12.34 -16.16 25.12
N VAL A 136 13.39 -15.57 24.56
CA VAL A 136 13.36 -14.95 23.25
C VAL A 136 13.03 -16.01 22.19
N ARG A 137 12.06 -15.69 21.33
CA ARG A 137 11.55 -16.51 20.23
C ARG A 137 11.29 -15.64 19.01
N TYR A 138 11.35 -16.29 17.85
CA TYR A 138 10.91 -15.74 16.58
C TYR A 138 9.60 -16.41 16.20
N TYR A 139 8.61 -15.60 15.83
CA TYR A 139 7.35 -16.05 15.30
C TYR A 139 7.28 -15.68 13.83
N CYS A 140 6.93 -16.64 12.98
CA CYS A 140 6.78 -16.44 11.55
C CYS A 140 5.29 -16.35 11.19
N GLY A 141 4.98 -15.50 10.22
CA GLY A 141 3.65 -15.38 9.66
C GLY A 141 3.71 -15.06 8.17
N SER A 142 2.62 -15.35 7.48
CA SER A 142 2.43 -15.00 6.08
C SER A 142 1.50 -13.79 6.02
N ALA A 143 2.01 -12.70 5.45
CA ALA A 143 1.21 -11.53 5.11
C ALA A 143 0.64 -11.68 3.71
N ILE A 144 -0.62 -11.30 3.54
CA ILE A 144 -1.35 -11.32 2.27
C ILE A 144 -1.87 -9.91 2.03
N LEU A 145 -1.57 -9.34 0.87
CA LEU A 145 -2.08 -8.05 0.43
C LEU A 145 -3.32 -8.30 -0.42
N LEU A 146 -4.51 -8.04 0.14
CA LEU A 146 -5.75 -8.18 -0.62
C LEU A 146 -5.97 -6.98 -1.53
N GLU A 147 -6.36 -7.26 -2.77
CA GLU A 147 -6.85 -6.25 -3.70
C GLU A 147 -8.25 -5.80 -3.29
N GLY A 148 -8.40 -4.50 -2.99
CA GLY A 148 -9.67 -3.91 -2.62
C GLY A 148 -9.52 -2.49 -2.11
N ASP A 149 -10.58 -1.68 -2.19
CA ASP A 149 -10.61 -0.34 -1.58
C ASP A 149 -11.30 -0.35 -0.20
N LEU A 150 -11.80 -1.51 0.21
CA LEU A 150 -12.49 -1.69 1.47
C LEU A 150 -11.48 -1.79 2.63
N LYS A 151 -11.24 -0.67 3.29
CA LYS A 151 -10.40 -0.60 4.50
C LYS A 151 -10.93 -1.57 5.57
N SER A 152 -10.29 -2.72 5.72
CA SER A 152 -10.57 -3.63 6.83
C SER A 152 -9.75 -3.18 8.02
N MET A 153 -10.33 -2.35 8.91
CA MET A 153 -9.62 -1.94 10.13
C MET A 153 -9.74 -3.03 11.20
N CYS A 154 -8.65 -3.76 11.43
CA CYS A 154 -8.59 -4.72 12.54
C CYS A 154 -8.11 -3.99 13.79
N ALA A 155 -9.06 -3.45 14.57
CA ALA A 155 -8.76 -2.66 15.78
C ALA A 155 -8.25 -3.51 16.96
N SER A 156 -8.30 -4.84 16.88
CA SER A 156 -7.95 -5.74 17.98
C SER A 156 -6.46 -6.08 18.06
N ASN A 157 -5.68 -5.83 17.00
CA ASN A 157 -4.24 -6.12 16.99
C ASN A 157 -3.41 -4.90 16.57
N PRO A 158 -2.66 -4.27 17.50
CA PRO A 158 -1.91 -3.06 17.21
C PRO A 158 -0.80 -3.25 16.16
N MET A 159 -0.28 -4.47 15.97
CA MET A 159 0.64 -4.76 14.86
C MET A 159 -0.05 -4.68 13.51
N VAL A 160 -1.23 -5.29 13.41
CA VAL A 160 -2.03 -5.27 12.19
C VAL A 160 -2.44 -3.83 11.89
N THR A 161 -2.89 -3.07 12.89
CA THR A 161 -3.23 -1.65 12.73
C THR A 161 -2.04 -0.83 12.20
N CYS A 162 -0.82 -1.07 12.68
CA CYS A 162 0.38 -0.40 12.18
C CYS A 162 0.70 -0.76 10.72
N LEU A 163 0.58 -2.04 10.36
CA LEU A 163 0.80 -2.47 8.98
C LEU A 163 -0.29 -1.94 8.03
N GLN A 164 -1.52 -1.81 8.53
CA GLN A 164 -2.67 -1.26 7.81
C GLN A 164 -2.53 0.23 7.46
N THR A 165 -1.63 0.98 8.10
CA THR A 165 -1.33 2.36 7.68
C THR A 165 -0.61 2.40 6.33
N LYS A 166 0.12 1.34 5.97
CA LYS A 166 0.79 1.19 4.66
C LYS A 166 -0.01 0.30 3.70
N TRP A 167 -0.63 -0.76 4.23
CA TRP A 167 -1.38 -1.74 3.45
C TRP A 167 -2.78 -1.94 4.04
N PRO A 168 -3.77 -1.14 3.60
CA PRO A 168 -5.10 -1.11 4.21
C PRO A 168 -5.80 -2.48 4.29
N ASN A 169 -5.51 -3.38 3.35
CA ASN A 169 -6.11 -4.72 3.29
C ASN A 169 -5.06 -5.82 3.50
N ILE A 170 -4.08 -5.58 4.36
CA ILE A 170 -3.16 -6.63 4.78
C ILE A 170 -3.84 -7.59 5.74
N GLU A 171 -3.77 -8.88 5.41
CA GLU A 171 -4.10 -9.97 6.31
C GLU A 171 -2.80 -10.67 6.76
N ILE A 172 -2.78 -11.15 8.00
CA ILE A 172 -1.61 -11.82 8.57
C ILE A 172 -2.05 -13.14 9.17
N ASN A 173 -1.47 -14.22 8.65
CA ASN A 173 -1.65 -15.57 9.15
C ASN A 173 -0.37 -16.02 9.85
N TRP A 174 -0.40 -16.05 11.18
CA TRP A 174 0.72 -16.56 11.98
C TRP A 174 0.78 -18.09 11.88
N HIS A 175 1.97 -18.64 11.73
CA HIS A 175 2.16 -20.11 11.60
C HIS A 175 1.90 -20.85 12.91
N ASP A 176 1.92 -20.16 14.05
CA ASP A 176 1.55 -20.71 15.35
C ASP A 176 0.06 -20.40 15.64
N PRO A 177 -0.84 -21.39 15.57
CA PRO A 177 -2.28 -21.17 15.78
C PRO A 177 -2.64 -20.88 17.25
N CYS A 178 -1.72 -21.10 18.19
CA CYS A 178 -1.96 -20.91 19.62
C CYS A 178 -1.40 -19.59 20.16
N HIS A 179 -0.66 -18.83 19.35
CA HIS A 179 -0.01 -17.61 19.81
C HIS A 179 0.00 -16.50 18.75
N THR A 180 -0.85 -15.50 18.97
CA THR A 180 -0.78 -14.24 18.24
C THR A 180 0.22 -13.32 18.95
N PRO A 181 1.31 -12.89 18.29
CA PRO A 181 2.30 -12.02 18.91
C PRO A 181 1.70 -10.65 19.27
N SER A 182 2.01 -10.18 20.48
CA SER A 182 1.62 -8.87 21.00
C SER A 182 2.81 -7.89 21.02
N LEU A 183 2.51 -6.60 20.84
CA LEU A 183 3.46 -5.49 21.00
C LEU A 183 3.68 -5.07 22.46
N ASN A 184 2.92 -5.67 23.39
CA ASN A 184 2.92 -5.39 24.82
C ASN A 184 3.15 -6.67 25.60
#